data_AF-A0A9X9F1C4-F1
#
_entry.id   AF-A0A9X9F1C4-F1
#
_cell.length_a   1.000
_cell.length_b   1.000
_cell.length_c   1.000
_cell.angle_alpha   90.00
_cell.angle_beta   90.00
_cell.angle_gamma   90.00
#
_symmetry.space_group_name_H-M   'P 1'
#
loop_
_entity.id
_entity.type
_entity.pdbx_description
1 polymer ?
#
loop_
_entity_poly.entity_id
_entity_poly.type
_entity_poly.pdbx_seq_one_letter_code
_entity_poly.pdbx_strand_id
1 'polypeptide(L)'
;MFLKTYKKFSRIVFICKEIVKIIYKIAPLYLFTIVSFTIFAGISPVIYIYISQNLINSIVNSIQGERFPIEPFIYLGIQLMYFFLEKTIFHFEKIYNYRMLQQVEYYFNNINFEKIIKLSLIFFDDSENYNTLMKSTLHMGKRSCELIRNLLQVVQSSVTIIGFLISL
;
A
#
# COMPACT_ATOMS: atom_id res chain seq x y z
N MET A 1 -6.58 18.20 28.03
CA MET A 1 -7.00 17.28 26.94
C MET A 1 -5.94 17.14 25.85
N PHE A 2 -5.42 18.24 25.31
CA PHE A 2 -4.38 18.28 24.25
C PHE A 2 -3.07 17.51 24.56
N LEU A 3 -2.54 17.59 25.79
CA LEU A 3 -1.31 16.87 26.19
C LEU A 3 -1.46 15.32 26.19
N LYS A 4 -2.65 14.80 26.50
CA LYS A 4 -2.93 13.35 26.43
C LYS A 4 -3.01 12.88 24.98
N THR A 5 -3.58 13.71 24.09
CA THR A 5 -3.67 13.42 22.65
C THR A 5 -2.30 13.43 22.00
N TYR A 6 -1.42 14.39 22.33
CA TYR A 6 -0.06 14.46 21.81
C TYR A 6 0.79 13.25 22.21
N LYS A 7 0.73 12.83 23.48
CA LYS A 7 1.43 11.62 23.95
C LYS A 7 0.94 10.35 23.27
N LYS A 8 -0.37 10.24 22.97
CA LYS A 8 -0.93 9.12 22.21
C LYS A 8 -0.44 9.12 20.76
N PHE A 9 -0.42 10.28 20.11
CA PHE A 9 0.05 10.44 18.74
C PHE A 9 1.54 10.05 18.58
N SER A 10 2.41 10.57 19.45
CA SER A 10 3.84 10.23 19.46
C SER A 10 4.07 8.72 19.63
N ARG A 11 3.29 8.05 20.49
CA ARG A 11 3.34 6.59 20.65
C ARG A 11 2.94 5.84 19.38
N ILE A 12 1.92 6.28 18.66
CA ILE A 12 1.50 5.66 17.40
C ILE A 12 2.62 5.79 16.36
N VAL A 13 3.22 6.98 16.21
CA VAL A 13 4.33 7.21 15.28
C VAL A 13 5.53 6.31 15.62
N PHE A 14 5.86 6.18 16.90
CA PHE A 14 6.93 5.29 17.35
C PHE A 14 6.65 3.83 16.99
N ILE A 15 5.43 3.33 17.26
CA ILE A 15 5.02 1.97 16.91
C ILE A 15 5.09 1.74 15.40
N CYS A 16 4.58 2.68 14.60
CA CYS A 16 4.65 2.62 13.14
C CYS A 16 6.10 2.50 12.65
N LYS A 17 7.01 3.33 13.18
CA LYS A 17 8.44 3.29 12.81
C LYS A 17 9.07 1.95 13.14
N GLU A 18 8.80 1.39 14.32
CA GLU A 18 9.34 0.08 14.71
C GLU A 18 8.77 -1.04 13.84
N ILE A 19 7.48 -1.02 13.52
CA ILE A 19 6.86 -2.01 12.61
C ILE A 19 7.48 -1.96 11.22
N VAL A 20 7.67 -0.75 10.66
CA VAL A 20 8.33 -0.58 9.35
C VAL A 20 9.76 -1.14 9.40
N LYS A 21 10.51 -0.85 10.47
CA LYS A 21 11.86 -1.37 10.66
C LYS A 21 11.91 -2.89 10.77
N ILE A 22 10.94 -3.51 11.46
CA ILE A 22 10.83 -4.96 11.57
C ILE A 22 10.51 -5.58 10.20
N ILE A 23 9.51 -5.05 9.49
CA ILE A 23 9.13 -5.60 8.18
C ILE A 23 10.24 -5.39 7.14
N TYR A 24 10.96 -4.27 7.19
CA TYR A 24 12.13 -4.05 6.34
C TYR A 24 13.24 -5.08 6.59
N LYS A 25 13.44 -5.54 7.83
CA LYS A 25 14.40 -6.61 8.12
C LYS A 25 13.96 -7.97 7.59
N ILE A 26 12.67 -8.25 7.57
CA ILE A 26 12.12 -9.55 7.16
C ILE A 26 12.02 -9.64 5.63
N ALA A 27 11.47 -8.61 4.98
CA ALA A 27 11.08 -8.61 3.58
C ALA A 27 11.43 -7.27 2.89
N PRO A 28 12.71 -6.88 2.82
CA PRO A 28 13.12 -5.56 2.31
C PRO A 28 12.74 -5.36 0.84
N LEU A 29 12.92 -6.41 0.01
CA LEU A 29 12.61 -6.35 -1.42
C LEU A 29 11.13 -6.09 -1.67
N TYR A 30 10.25 -6.82 -0.97
CA TYR A 30 8.80 -6.66 -1.12
C TYR A 30 8.32 -5.29 -0.62
N LEU A 31 8.88 -4.80 0.49
CA LEU A 31 8.54 -3.47 0.99
C LEU A 31 8.93 -2.39 -0.03
N PHE A 32 10.13 -2.48 -0.60
CA PHE A 32 10.60 -1.52 -1.60
C PHE A 32 9.76 -1.52 -2.89
N THR A 33 9.37 -2.70 -3.39
CA THR A 33 8.53 -2.80 -4.59
C THR A 33 7.13 -2.25 -4.33
N ILE A 34 6.53 -2.54 -3.17
CA ILE A 34 5.21 -2.01 -2.81
C ILE A 34 5.26 -0.48 -2.69
N VAL A 35 6.30 0.09 -2.04
CA VAL A 35 6.47 1.55 -1.96
C VAL A 35 6.55 2.16 -3.37
N SER A 36 7.31 1.55 -4.27
CA SER A 36 7.43 2.01 -5.65
C SER A 36 6.09 1.99 -6.38
N PHE A 37 5.31 0.91 -6.24
CA PHE A 37 3.96 0.82 -6.81
C PHE A 37 2.99 1.83 -6.20
N THR A 38 3.06 2.07 -4.89
CA THR A 38 2.24 3.08 -4.19
C THR A 38 2.49 4.49 -4.75
N ILE A 39 3.75 4.87 -4.96
CA ILE A 39 4.09 6.18 -5.55
C ILE A 39 3.56 6.28 -6.98
N PHE A 40 3.76 5.24 -7.80
CA PHE A 40 3.24 5.20 -9.16
C PHE A 40 1.71 5.32 -9.19
N ALA A 41 1.01 4.56 -8.33
CA ALA A 41 -0.43 4.60 -8.19
C ALA A 41 -0.95 5.96 -7.67
N GLY A 42 -0.12 6.73 -6.95
CA GLY A 42 -0.43 8.09 -6.53
C GLY A 42 -0.36 9.10 -7.69
N ILE A 43 0.58 8.92 -8.61
CA ILE A 43 0.82 9.79 -9.77
C ILE A 43 -0.10 9.42 -10.96
N SER A 44 -0.47 8.16 -11.06
CA SER A 44 -1.30 7.58 -12.11
C SER A 44 -2.57 8.40 -12.45
N PRO A 45 -3.38 8.88 -11.49
CA PRO A 45 -4.54 9.73 -11.81
C PRO A 45 -4.20 11.00 -12.58
N VAL A 46 -3.04 11.61 -12.31
CA VAL A 46 -2.58 12.82 -13.00
C VAL A 46 -2.19 12.50 -14.45
N ILE A 47 -1.47 11.40 -14.66
CA ILE A 47 -1.10 10.92 -16.01
C ILE A 47 -2.36 10.69 -16.84
N TYR A 48 -3.39 10.07 -16.23
CA TYR A 48 -4.66 9.82 -16.89
C TYR A 48 -5.36 11.12 -17.34
N ILE A 49 -5.34 12.17 -16.50
CA ILE A 49 -5.90 13.48 -16.86
C ILE A 49 -5.24 14.03 -18.12
N TYR A 50 -3.91 14.03 -18.21
CA TYR A 50 -3.19 14.54 -19.38
C TYR A 50 -3.51 13.74 -20.65
N ILE A 51 -3.58 12.41 -20.56
CA ILE A 51 -3.98 11.55 -21.69
C ILE A 51 -5.40 11.90 -22.15
N SER A 52 -6.33 12.04 -21.20
CA SER A 52 -7.72 12.35 -21.50
C SER A 52 -7.90 13.75 -22.10
N GLN A 53 -7.15 14.75 -21.61
CA GLN A 53 -7.15 16.11 -22.15
C GLN A 53 -6.69 16.13 -23.62
N ASN A 54 -5.59 15.44 -23.93
CA ASN A 54 -5.08 15.35 -25.30
C ASN A 54 -6.06 14.64 -26.24
N LEU A 55 -6.71 13.57 -25.76
CA LEU A 55 -7.76 12.91 -26.52
C LEU A 55 -8.92 13.86 -26.84
N ILE A 56 -9.44 14.58 -25.84
CA ILE A 56 -10.55 15.53 -26.03
C ILE A 56 -10.16 16.63 -27.01
N ASN A 57 -8.97 17.22 -26.85
CA ASN A 57 -8.47 18.27 -27.74
C ASN A 57 -8.36 17.77 -29.19
N SER A 58 -7.83 16.56 -29.40
CA SER A 58 -7.77 15.95 -30.73
C SER A 58 -9.15 15.72 -31.33
N ILE A 59 -10.14 15.29 -30.53
CA ILE A 59 -11.52 15.13 -31.00
C ILE A 59 -12.11 16.48 -31.40
N VAL A 60 -11.97 17.51 -30.58
CA VAL A 60 -12.50 18.86 -30.86
C VAL A 60 -11.89 19.44 -32.13
N ASN A 61 -10.58 19.33 -32.30
CA ASN A 61 -9.88 19.80 -33.51
C ASN A 61 -10.33 19.02 -34.76
N SER A 62 -10.64 17.73 -34.63
CA SER A 62 -11.14 16.89 -35.72
C SER A 62 -12.52 17.31 -36.20
N ILE A 63 -13.38 17.81 -35.31
CA ILE A 63 -14.73 18.26 -35.64
C ILE A 63 -14.70 19.62 -36.36
N GLN A 64 -13.69 20.46 -36.06
CA GLN A 64 -13.54 21.78 -36.67
C GLN A 64 -12.83 21.75 -38.04
N GLY A 65 -12.12 20.66 -38.36
CA GLY A 65 -11.42 20.49 -39.64
C GLY A 65 -12.23 19.71 -40.69
N GLU A 66 -11.93 19.91 -41.97
CA GLU A 66 -12.61 19.24 -43.08
C GLU A 66 -12.16 17.78 -43.33
N ARG A 67 -11.11 17.31 -42.65
CA ARG A 67 -10.56 15.94 -42.81
C ARG A 67 -10.66 15.18 -41.50
N PHE A 68 -11.04 13.90 -41.56
CA PHE A 68 -10.93 12.96 -40.45
C PHE A 68 -9.44 12.68 -40.13
N PRO A 69 -8.86 13.24 -39.05
CA PRO A 69 -7.48 12.97 -38.71
C PRO A 69 -7.37 11.66 -37.92
N ILE A 70 -6.23 11.00 -38.01
CA ILE A 70 -5.99 9.71 -37.33
C ILE A 70 -5.63 9.89 -35.84
N GLU A 71 -5.35 11.13 -35.43
CA GLU A 71 -4.84 11.51 -34.10
C GLU A 71 -5.74 11.06 -32.94
N PRO A 72 -7.08 11.22 -32.97
CA PRO A 72 -7.95 10.73 -31.88
C PRO A 72 -7.83 9.23 -31.66
N PHE A 73 -7.68 8.45 -32.74
CA PHE A 73 -7.51 6.99 -32.65
C PHE A 73 -6.17 6.61 -32.01
N ILE A 74 -5.11 7.39 -32.25
CA ILE A 74 -3.82 7.20 -31.60
C ILE A 74 -3.96 7.45 -30.09
N TYR A 75 -4.58 8.56 -29.68
CA TYR A 75 -4.77 8.86 -28.25
C TYR A 75 -5.70 7.85 -27.55
N LEU A 76 -6.72 7.34 -28.24
CA LEU A 76 -7.53 6.23 -27.74
C LEU A 76 -6.69 4.96 -27.52
N GLY A 77 -5.81 4.63 -28.47
CA GLY A 77 -4.88 3.51 -28.34
C GLY A 77 -3.94 3.66 -27.14
N ILE A 78 -3.39 4.87 -26.93
CA ILE A 78 -2.57 5.21 -25.77
C ILE A 78 -3.36 5.05 -24.47
N GLN A 79 -4.61 5.53 -24.41
CA GLN A 79 -5.45 5.42 -23.23
C GLN A 79 -5.79 3.97 -22.89
N LEU A 80 -6.10 3.14 -23.89
CA LEU A 80 -6.33 1.71 -23.69
C LEU A 80 -5.07 0.99 -23.20
N MET A 81 -3.91 1.27 -23.79
CA MET A 81 -2.63 0.71 -23.36
C MET A 81 -2.29 1.13 -21.92
N TYR A 82 -2.53 2.39 -21.59
CA TYR A 82 -2.36 2.91 -20.25
C TYR A 82 -3.24 2.17 -19.23
N PHE A 83 -4.54 2.00 -19.51
CA PHE A 83 -5.43 1.24 -18.63
C PHE A 83 -4.97 -0.21 -18.44
N PHE A 84 -4.51 -0.86 -19.52
CA PHE A 84 -3.99 -2.21 -19.43
C PHE A 84 -2.78 -2.28 -18.50
N LEU A 85 -1.79 -1.39 -18.69
CA LEU A 85 -0.60 -1.31 -17.85
C LEU A 85 -0.94 -1.01 -16.39
N GLU A 86 -1.85 -0.07 -16.14
CA GLU A 86 -2.32 0.28 -14.79
C GLU A 86 -2.91 -0.95 -14.08
N LYS A 87 -3.80 -1.69 -14.76
CA LYS A 87 -4.40 -2.92 -14.20
C LYS A 87 -3.35 -4.00 -13.96
N THR A 88 -2.42 -4.19 -14.88
CA THR A 88 -1.31 -5.14 -14.71
C THR A 88 -0.49 -4.81 -13.47
N ILE A 89 -0.09 -3.54 -13.29
CA ILE A 89 0.67 -3.08 -12.12
C ILE A 89 -0.11 -3.32 -10.83
N PHE A 90 -1.41 -3.00 -10.81
CA PHE A 90 -2.28 -3.24 -9.66
C PHE A 90 -2.36 -4.73 -9.27
N HIS A 91 -2.42 -5.63 -10.25
CA HIS A 91 -2.39 -7.07 -9.99
C HIS A 91 -1.04 -7.53 -9.43
N PHE A 92 0.06 -7.02 -9.97
CA PHE A 92 1.39 -7.31 -9.40
C PHE A 92 1.50 -6.80 -7.97
N GLU A 93 1.09 -5.56 -7.69
CA GLU A 93 1.09 -4.99 -6.35
C GLU A 93 0.35 -5.90 -5.34
N LYS A 94 -0.81 -6.45 -5.70
CA LYS A 94 -1.54 -7.41 -4.86
C LYS A 94 -0.73 -8.67 -4.57
N ILE A 95 -0.06 -9.23 -5.58
CA ILE A 95 0.78 -10.42 -5.42
C ILE A 95 1.94 -10.13 -4.47
N TYR A 96 2.64 -9.01 -4.65
CA TYR A 96 3.75 -8.62 -3.78
C TYR A 96 3.28 -8.37 -2.34
N ASN A 97 2.14 -7.71 -2.14
CA ASN A 97 1.52 -7.54 -0.82
C ASN A 97 1.21 -8.89 -0.15
N TYR A 98 0.64 -9.83 -0.90
CA TYR A 98 0.33 -11.16 -0.39
C TYR A 98 1.59 -11.93 0.00
N ARG A 99 2.64 -11.88 -0.83
CA ARG A 99 3.93 -12.52 -0.52
C ARG A 99 4.61 -11.91 0.71
N MET A 100 4.58 -10.58 0.85
CA MET A 100 5.08 -9.90 2.04
C MET A 100 4.33 -10.37 3.30
N LEU A 101 2.99 -10.43 3.23
CA LEU A 101 2.17 -10.89 4.34
C LEU A 101 2.55 -12.32 4.75
N GLN A 102 2.71 -13.24 3.80
CA GLN A 102 3.12 -14.62 4.08
C GLN A 102 4.46 -14.69 4.81
N GLN A 103 5.47 -13.94 4.36
CA GLN A 103 6.80 -13.95 4.98
C GLN A 103 6.80 -13.35 6.38
N VAL A 104 6.10 -12.22 6.56
CA VAL A 104 5.99 -11.55 7.86
C VAL A 104 5.21 -12.42 8.85
N GLU A 105 4.11 -13.04 8.41
CA GLU A 105 3.32 -13.95 9.24
C GLU A 105 4.11 -15.19 9.64
N TYR A 106 4.84 -15.81 8.70
CA TYR A 106 5.73 -16.93 8.99
C TYR A 106 6.79 -16.58 10.05
N TYR A 107 7.44 -15.41 9.91
CA TYR A 107 8.46 -14.95 10.86
C TYR A 107 7.89 -14.77 12.27
N PHE A 108 6.75 -14.08 12.41
CA PHE A 108 6.11 -13.89 13.71
C PHE A 108 5.63 -15.21 14.32
N ASN A 109 5.08 -16.11 13.51
CA ASN A 109 4.65 -17.43 13.98
C ASN A 109 5.83 -18.26 14.49
N ASN A 110 6.97 -18.25 13.79
CA ASN A 110 8.17 -18.96 14.23
C ASN A 110 8.70 -18.42 15.58
N ILE A 111 8.79 -17.09 15.73
CA ILE A 111 9.21 -16.47 16.99
C ILE A 111 8.26 -16.83 18.14
N ASN A 112 6.96 -16.77 17.87
CA ASN A 112 5.96 -17.12 18.88
C ASN A 112 6.08 -18.59 19.28
N PHE A 113 6.25 -19.49 18.32
CA PHE A 113 6.43 -20.92 18.57
C PHE A 113 7.67 -21.20 19.43
N GLU A 114 8.82 -20.62 19.10
CA GLU A 114 10.05 -20.76 19.89
C GLU A 114 9.92 -20.24 21.33
N LYS A 115 9.12 -19.19 21.54
CA LYS A 115 8.84 -18.67 22.89
C LYS A 115 7.88 -19.57 23.65
N ILE A 116 6.84 -20.07 22.99
CA ILE A 116 5.82 -20.94 23.60
C ILE A 116 6.46 -22.25 24.11
N ILE A 117 7.37 -22.86 23.34
CA ILE A 117 8.06 -24.10 23.75
C ILE A 117 8.86 -23.91 25.04
N LYS A 118 9.35 -22.70 25.31
CA LYS A 118 10.18 -22.40 26.49
C LYS A 118 9.35 -22.07 27.73
N LEU A 119 8.03 -21.95 27.62
CA LEU A 119 7.15 -21.67 28.77
C LEU A 119 6.95 -22.93 29.60
N SER A 120 6.90 -22.76 30.92
CA SER A 120 6.60 -23.86 31.84
C SER A 120 5.15 -24.31 31.70
N LEU A 121 4.87 -25.58 31.99
CA LEU A 121 3.50 -26.11 31.93
C LEU A 121 2.54 -25.35 32.85
N ILE A 122 3.04 -24.90 34.02
CA ILE A 122 2.32 -24.09 35.01
C ILE A 122 1.79 -22.78 34.41
N PHE A 123 2.46 -22.23 33.39
CA PHE A 123 2.00 -21.03 32.71
C PHE A 123 0.68 -21.24 31.95
N PHE A 124 0.40 -22.47 31.52
CA PHE A 124 -0.83 -22.82 30.79
C PHE A 124 -2.01 -23.16 31.71
N ASP A 125 -1.75 -23.44 33.00
CA ASP A 125 -2.78 -23.75 33.99
C ASP A 125 -3.56 -22.48 34.40
N ASP A 126 -2.96 -21.30 34.23
CA ASP A 126 -3.63 -20.02 34.47
C ASP A 126 -4.35 -19.52 33.21
N SER A 127 -5.67 -19.41 33.31
CA SER A 127 -6.55 -18.91 32.25
C SER A 127 -6.22 -17.50 31.78
N GLU A 128 -5.67 -16.62 32.63
CA GLU A 128 -5.30 -15.25 32.24
C GLU A 128 -4.04 -15.24 31.37
N ASN A 129 -3.05 -16.06 31.74
CA ASN A 129 -1.82 -16.26 30.98
C ASN A 129 -2.09 -16.91 29.63
N TYR A 130 -2.95 -17.94 29.58
CA TYR A 130 -3.39 -18.57 28.33
C TYR A 130 -4.09 -17.58 27.39
N ASN A 131 -5.04 -16.80 27.92
CA ASN A 131 -5.78 -15.82 27.14
C ASN A 131 -4.87 -14.70 26.61
N THR A 132 -3.90 -14.25 27.41
CA THR A 132 -2.92 -13.25 27.00
C THR A 132 -2.01 -13.77 25.90
N LEU A 133 -1.55 -15.02 26.02
CA LEU A 133 -0.77 -15.70 24.99
C LEU A 133 -1.56 -15.78 23.68
N MET A 134 -2.80 -16.28 23.72
CA MET A 134 -3.66 -16.40 22.54
C MET A 134 -3.89 -15.04 21.84
N LYS A 135 -4.15 -13.98 22.61
CA LYS A 135 -4.31 -12.62 22.06
C LYS A 135 -3.02 -12.08 21.43
N SER A 136 -1.87 -12.46 21.98
CA SER A 136 -0.57 -12.02 21.48
C SER A 136 -0.13 -12.77 20.23
N THR A 137 -0.56 -14.01 20.03
CA THR A 137 -0.16 -14.84 18.89
C THR A 137 -1.05 -14.66 17.66
N LEU A 138 -2.32 -14.31 17.86
CA LEU A 138 -3.29 -14.15 16.78
C LEU A 138 -2.95 -12.98 15.84
N HIS A 139 -2.60 -13.33 14.59
CA HIS A 139 -2.55 -12.42 13.43
C HIS A 139 -1.62 -11.20 13.59
N MET A 140 -0.52 -11.33 14.35
CA MET A 140 0.48 -10.27 14.47
C MET A 140 1.03 -9.82 13.11
N GLY A 141 1.32 -10.76 12.22
CA GLY A 141 1.81 -10.45 10.87
C GLY A 141 0.80 -9.65 10.06
N LYS A 142 -0.46 -10.12 10.01
CA LYS A 142 -1.55 -9.42 9.32
C LYS A 142 -1.77 -8.00 9.83
N ARG A 143 -1.86 -7.80 11.15
CA ARG A 143 -2.02 -6.47 11.74
C ARG A 143 -0.86 -5.54 11.40
N SER A 144 0.37 -6.06 11.43
CA SER A 144 1.56 -5.30 11.09
C SER A 144 1.57 -4.86 9.63
N CYS A 145 1.24 -5.76 8.70
CA CYS A 145 1.14 -5.44 7.28
C CYS A 145 -0.03 -4.49 6.98
N GLU A 146 -1.18 -4.63 7.65
CA GLU A 146 -2.31 -3.71 7.51
C GLU A 146 -1.95 -2.28 7.92
N LEU A 147 -1.19 -2.11 9.01
CA LEU A 147 -0.70 -0.80 9.43
C LEU A 147 0.21 -0.17 8.38
N ILE A 148 1.14 -0.93 7.79
CA ILE A 148 1.99 -0.43 6.69
C ILE A 148 1.14 -0.04 5.49
N ARG A 149 0.17 -0.89 5.10
CA ARG A 149 -0.71 -0.59 3.96
C ARG A 149 -1.49 0.71 4.16
N ASN A 150 -2.02 0.93 5.36
CA ASN A 150 -2.74 2.16 5.68
C ASN A 150 -1.82 3.39 5.61
N LEU A 151 -0.58 3.28 6.09
CA LEU A 151 0.42 4.35 5.97
C LEU A 151 0.72 4.66 4.49
N LEU A 152 0.93 3.63 3.68
CA LEU A 152 1.18 3.78 2.25
C LEU A 152 -0.02 4.40 1.52
N GLN A 153 -1.24 4.04 1.89
CA GLN A 153 -2.45 4.63 1.33
C GLN A 153 -2.57 6.14 1.65
N VAL A 154 -2.16 6.55 2.86
CA VAL A 154 -2.08 7.97 3.22
C VAL A 154 -1.04 8.69 2.36
N VAL A 155 0.13 8.09 2.15
CA VAL A 155 1.17 8.65 1.26
C VAL A 155 0.66 8.76 -0.17
N GLN A 156 0.06 7.70 -0.71
CA GLN A 156 -0.54 7.69 -2.05
C GLN A 156 -1.55 8.82 -2.21
N SER A 157 -2.51 8.92 -1.28
CA SER A 157 -3.55 9.93 -1.33
C SER A 157 -2.97 11.34 -1.27
N SER A 158 -1.92 11.55 -0.46
CA SER A 158 -1.21 12.83 -0.39
C SER A 158 -0.53 13.18 -1.72
N VAL A 159 0.15 12.22 -2.35
CA VAL A 159 0.77 12.38 -3.67
C VAL A 159 -0.28 12.70 -4.73
N THR A 160 -1.42 12.02 -4.73
CA THR A 160 -2.52 12.28 -5.67
C THR A 160 -3.10 13.68 -5.50
N ILE A 161 -3.33 14.14 -4.26
CA ILE A 161 -3.82 15.49 -3.98
C ILE A 161 -2.83 16.55 -4.49
N ILE A 162 -1.55 16.39 -4.16
CA ILE A 162 -0.49 17.29 -4.66
C ILE A 162 -0.46 17.28 -6.19
N GLY A 163 -0.58 16.11 -6.80
CA GLY A 163 -0.63 15.93 -8.23
C GLY A 163 -1.80 16.67 -8.90
N PHE A 164 -2.99 16.59 -8.31
CA PHE A 164 -4.15 17.35 -8.79
C PHE A 164 -3.99 18.85 -8.62
N LEU A 165 -3.40 19.32 -7.51
CA LEU A 165 -3.12 20.74 -7.31
C LEU A 165 -2.15 21.32 -8.35
N ILE A 166 -1.19 20.52 -8.81
CA ILE A 166 -0.23 20.93 -9.86
C ILE A 166 -0.89 20.92 -11.25
N SER A 167 -1.88 20.05 -11.46
CA SER A 167 -2.58 19.89 -12.74
C SER A 167 -3.73 20.88 -12.95
N LEU A 168 -4.12 21.62 -11.91
CA LEU A 168 -5.17 22.63 -11.89
C LEU A 168 -4.62 23.98 -12.36
#